data_AF-A0A2E5K1L9-F1
#
_entry.id   AF-A0A2E5K1L9-F1
#
_cell.length_a   1.000
_cell.length_b   1.000
_cell.length_c   1.000
_cell.angle_alpha   90.00
_cell.angle_beta   90.00
_cell.angle_gamma   90.00
#
_symmetry.space_group_name_H-M   'P 1'
#
loop_
_entity.id
_entity.type
_entity.pdbx_description
1 polymer ?
#
loop_
_entity_poly.entity_id
_entity_poly.type
_entity_poly.pdbx_seq_one_letter_code
_entity_poly.pdbx_strand_id
1 'polypeptide(L)'
;MKTNVLILSLVLLLNFEGLANGNKLDAYGGFKNVFGKKTGFFHTEKIDGRWWLITPEGHGFFGIGISNPFTHFSQGAVIFGYGNNQEAWLRDGIKKMRELGYNCAWSGPYSTERNFKGYVDLELARRVYREEKIPHGLHIPLILHPVERPVGTIRPDVFSDEYKAYVKTEVEKLVPQYADEPLLLGYYYGFGCFIFIYDWLNETLGRKPGSPGREHLLNILEGRYKGDIQALNSVYNTDFESFEILQQSGTVTYPLNWQVDRLYEIQNEPDREKRKMMADAEALLGEIVEQIYKLAEVEIRKYDQNHMLLGGFVKDYTFTDGIWKKLAPYVDVLTPQEREMNFIHPIVESTGVPAMLSDQEYGNVYPLPVQTRGGAWGAIPDYIDRRVFYDLLGDRIAKEPGYIGVSFCACLFDNSNWVKPYERGQPGFFTVDGIPRHDLCDAASTVNARMLDTVNTPLDRRSLDRMDEHIHKTREAYQLVMSRRYDYLEKEKKKHD
;
A
#
# COMPACT_ATOMS: atom_id res chain seq x y z
N MET A 1 -4.87 -5.34 -73.56
CA MET A 1 -5.52 -4.42 -72.60
C MET A 1 -6.61 -5.23 -71.91
N LYS A 2 -6.37 -5.96 -70.81
CA LYS A 2 -6.25 -5.49 -69.41
C LYS A 2 -7.15 -4.25 -69.21
N THR A 3 -8.26 -4.33 -68.49
CA THR A 3 -8.28 -4.41 -67.03
C THR A 3 -9.53 -5.13 -66.49
N ASN A 4 -9.30 -6.14 -65.64
CA ASN A 4 -10.28 -6.76 -64.75
C ASN A 4 -10.54 -5.82 -63.57
N VAL A 5 -11.81 -5.54 -63.23
CA VAL A 5 -12.18 -4.95 -61.95
C VAL A 5 -12.65 -6.09 -61.05
N LEU A 6 -11.71 -6.61 -60.25
CA LEU A 6 -12.01 -7.47 -59.11
C LEU A 6 -12.47 -6.56 -57.97
N ILE A 7 -13.73 -6.64 -57.58
CA ILE A 7 -14.21 -6.06 -56.32
C ILE A 7 -13.70 -7.00 -55.22
N LEU A 8 -12.58 -6.64 -54.60
CA LEU A 8 -12.12 -7.28 -53.37
C LEU A 8 -13.08 -6.87 -52.25
N SER A 9 -13.88 -7.81 -51.78
CA SER A 9 -14.54 -7.75 -50.48
C SER A 9 -13.46 -7.72 -49.40
N LEU A 10 -13.13 -6.52 -48.91
CA LEU A 10 -12.27 -6.34 -47.74
C LEU A 10 -13.11 -6.72 -46.51
N VAL A 11 -13.13 -8.02 -46.20
CA VAL A 11 -13.67 -8.54 -44.94
C VAL A 11 -12.82 -7.97 -43.81
N LEU A 12 -13.49 -7.32 -42.86
CA LEU A 12 -12.98 -6.91 -41.56
C LEU A 12 -12.11 -8.04 -40.95
N LEU A 13 -10.81 -7.80 -40.87
CA LEU A 13 -9.89 -8.51 -39.98
C LEU A 13 -9.30 -7.49 -39.01
N LEU A 14 -10.16 -6.97 -38.13
CA LEU A 14 -9.76 -6.32 -36.89
C LEU A 14 -10.60 -6.96 -35.79
N ASN A 15 -9.92 -7.43 -34.75
CA ASN A 15 -10.39 -8.25 -33.61
C ASN A 15 -10.18 -9.76 -33.73
N PHE A 16 -8.92 -10.20 -33.69
CA PHE A 16 -8.57 -11.57 -33.30
C PHE A 16 -7.47 -11.66 -32.22
N GLU A 17 -7.12 -10.56 -31.54
CA GLU A 17 -6.18 -10.62 -30.40
C GLU A 17 -6.88 -11.02 -29.08
N GLY A 18 -8.18 -10.74 -28.94
CA GLY A 18 -8.95 -11.10 -27.73
C GLY A 18 -9.18 -12.60 -27.52
N LEU A 19 -9.13 -13.42 -28.59
CA LEU A 19 -9.30 -14.88 -28.48
C LEU A 19 -7.98 -15.63 -28.30
N ALA A 20 -6.83 -15.01 -28.61
CA ALA A 20 -5.51 -15.65 -28.49
C ALA A 20 -4.99 -15.71 -27.04
N ASN A 21 -5.43 -14.79 -26.16
CA ASN A 21 -4.98 -14.76 -24.76
C ASN A 21 -5.65 -15.78 -23.84
N GLY A 22 -6.88 -16.25 -24.16
CA GLY A 22 -7.60 -17.23 -23.33
C GLY A 22 -6.90 -18.60 -23.21
N ASN A 23 -6.03 -18.95 -24.17
CA ASN A 23 -5.26 -20.18 -24.12
C ASN A 23 -3.95 -20.07 -23.31
N LYS A 24 -3.49 -18.85 -22.98
CA LYS A 24 -2.23 -18.62 -22.26
C LYS A 24 -2.40 -18.41 -20.76
N LEU A 25 -3.57 -17.91 -20.34
CA LEU A 25 -3.89 -17.70 -18.94
C LEU A 25 -4.88 -18.73 -18.42
N ASP A 26 -4.87 -18.98 -17.12
CA ASP A 26 -5.86 -19.78 -16.41
C ASP A 26 -7.10 -18.97 -15.98
N ALA A 27 -8.04 -19.61 -15.28
CA ALA A 27 -9.30 -18.96 -14.86
C ALA A 27 -9.12 -17.79 -13.89
N TYR A 28 -7.94 -17.66 -13.28
CA TYR A 28 -7.57 -16.63 -12.31
C TYR A 28 -6.60 -15.60 -12.92
N GLY A 29 -6.25 -15.72 -14.19
CA GLY A 29 -5.32 -14.84 -14.90
C GLY A 29 -3.84 -15.25 -14.78
N GLY A 30 -3.54 -16.46 -14.30
CA GLY A 30 -2.18 -16.97 -14.16
C GLY A 30 -1.60 -17.52 -15.47
N PHE A 31 -0.30 -17.33 -15.69
CA PHE A 31 0.49 -17.77 -16.83
C PHE A 31 0.63 -19.30 -16.87
N LYS A 32 -0.03 -19.97 -17.82
CA LYS A 32 0.00 -21.45 -17.96
C LYS A 32 1.37 -22.04 -18.28
N ASN A 33 2.36 -21.23 -18.60
CA ASN A 33 3.75 -21.64 -18.83
C ASN A 33 4.65 -21.47 -17.59
N VAL A 34 4.13 -20.93 -16.49
CA VAL A 34 4.82 -20.85 -15.20
C VAL A 34 4.10 -21.78 -14.24
N PHE A 35 4.76 -22.87 -13.84
CA PHE A 35 4.13 -23.96 -13.07
C PHE A 35 4.57 -23.89 -11.60
N GLY A 36 3.61 -23.67 -10.70
CA GLY A 36 3.78 -23.81 -9.26
C GLY A 36 2.93 -24.94 -8.69
N LYS A 37 2.87 -25.07 -7.38
CA LYS A 37 2.02 -26.09 -6.73
C LYS A 37 0.54 -25.72 -6.86
N LYS A 38 -0.30 -26.67 -7.28
CA LYS A 38 -1.75 -26.49 -7.27
C LYS A 38 -2.31 -26.74 -5.86
N THR A 39 -2.65 -25.68 -5.13
CA THR A 39 -3.20 -25.76 -3.76
C THR A 39 -4.70 -25.49 -3.69
N GLY A 40 -5.29 -24.89 -4.73
CA GLY A 40 -6.67 -24.38 -4.69
C GLY A 40 -6.78 -22.94 -4.15
N PHE A 41 -5.67 -22.33 -3.74
CA PHE A 41 -5.62 -20.97 -3.18
C PHE A 41 -4.43 -20.18 -3.71
N PHE A 42 -4.53 -18.85 -3.69
CA PHE A 42 -3.37 -18.01 -3.96
C PHE A 42 -2.30 -18.20 -2.88
N HIS A 43 -1.05 -18.37 -3.31
CA HIS A 43 0.12 -18.46 -2.43
C HIS A 43 1.36 -17.96 -3.17
N THR A 44 2.52 -17.97 -2.51
CA THR A 44 3.78 -17.51 -3.10
C THR A 44 4.75 -18.65 -3.34
N GLU A 45 5.46 -18.62 -4.46
CA GLU A 45 6.56 -19.54 -4.75
C GLU A 45 7.70 -18.82 -5.46
N LYS A 46 8.94 -19.26 -5.20
CA LYS A 46 10.11 -18.83 -5.94
C LYS A 46 10.42 -19.84 -7.04
N ILE A 47 10.25 -19.44 -8.30
CA ILE A 47 10.45 -20.28 -9.49
C ILE A 47 11.54 -19.61 -10.34
N ASP A 48 12.59 -20.38 -10.67
CA ASP A 48 13.72 -19.93 -11.50
C ASP A 48 14.35 -18.60 -11.04
N GLY A 49 14.46 -18.43 -9.72
CA GLY A 49 15.08 -17.25 -9.12
C GLY A 49 14.15 -16.04 -8.95
N ARG A 50 12.91 -16.09 -9.46
CA ARG A 50 11.89 -15.04 -9.30
C ARG A 50 10.76 -15.49 -8.38
N TRP A 51 10.27 -14.56 -7.55
CA TRP A 51 9.03 -14.78 -6.81
C TRP A 51 7.79 -14.56 -7.67
N TRP A 52 6.81 -15.44 -7.49
CA TRP A 52 5.51 -15.40 -8.14
C TRP A 52 4.40 -15.52 -7.10
N LEU A 53 3.25 -14.91 -7.37
CA LEU A 53 2.00 -15.48 -6.87
C LEU A 53 1.70 -16.73 -7.69
N ILE A 54 1.11 -17.73 -7.06
CA ILE A 54 0.61 -18.93 -7.73
C ILE A 54 -0.90 -18.95 -7.56
N THR A 55 -1.62 -19.10 -8.67
CA THR A 55 -3.08 -19.18 -8.67
C THR A 55 -3.58 -20.48 -8.04
N PRO A 56 -4.88 -20.55 -7.70
CA PRO A 56 -5.54 -21.80 -7.31
C PRO A 56 -5.34 -22.98 -8.27
N GLU A 57 -5.08 -22.73 -9.56
CA GLU A 57 -4.83 -23.77 -10.56
C GLU A 57 -3.36 -24.21 -10.64
N GLY A 58 -2.45 -23.54 -9.92
CA GLY A 58 -1.02 -23.86 -9.89
C GLY A 58 -0.19 -23.13 -10.95
N HIS A 59 -0.63 -21.95 -11.40
CA HIS A 59 0.10 -21.18 -12.41
C HIS A 59 0.63 -19.85 -11.85
N GLY A 60 1.78 -19.39 -12.36
CA GLY A 60 2.36 -18.12 -11.96
C GLY A 60 1.43 -16.94 -12.25
N PHE A 61 1.38 -15.94 -11.38
CA PHE A 61 0.56 -14.75 -11.49
C PHE A 61 1.36 -13.55 -11.00
N PHE A 62 1.14 -12.40 -11.63
CA PHE A 62 1.70 -11.13 -11.19
C PHE A 62 0.57 -10.13 -11.01
N GLY A 63 0.35 -9.70 -9.77
CA GLY A 63 -0.81 -8.89 -9.41
C GLY A 63 -0.61 -7.41 -9.72
N ILE A 64 -1.21 -6.94 -10.81
CA ILE A 64 -1.26 -5.52 -11.18
C ILE A 64 -2.62 -4.98 -10.72
N GLY A 65 -2.62 -4.30 -9.59
CA GLY A 65 -3.81 -3.76 -8.96
C GLY A 65 -3.85 -2.24 -8.91
N ILE A 66 -5.02 -1.73 -8.56
CA ILE A 66 -5.27 -0.34 -8.23
C ILE A 66 -5.68 -0.26 -6.75
N SER A 67 -5.10 0.69 -6.02
CA SER A 67 -5.44 0.92 -4.62
C SER A 67 -6.74 1.70 -4.53
N ASN A 68 -7.66 1.29 -3.65
CA ASN A 68 -8.87 2.06 -3.33
C ASN A 68 -9.76 2.41 -4.55
N PRO A 69 -10.11 1.44 -5.44
CA PRO A 69 -10.94 1.72 -6.61
C PRO A 69 -12.37 2.15 -6.23
N PHE A 70 -12.87 1.68 -5.09
CA PHE A 70 -14.23 1.91 -4.61
C PHE A 70 -14.20 2.49 -3.20
N THR A 71 -14.55 3.77 -3.08
CA THR A 71 -14.43 4.53 -1.83
C THR A 71 -15.59 5.49 -1.66
N HIS A 72 -15.78 6.02 -0.44
CA HIS A 72 -16.77 7.06 -0.22
C HIS A 72 -16.41 8.37 -0.94
N PHE A 73 -15.15 8.57 -1.35
CA PHE A 73 -14.75 9.77 -2.10
C PHE A 73 -15.40 9.80 -3.49
N SER A 74 -15.69 8.64 -4.05
CA SER A 74 -16.31 8.50 -5.38
C SER A 74 -17.80 8.83 -5.40
N GLN A 75 -18.42 9.16 -4.26
CA GLN A 75 -19.85 9.48 -4.16
C GLN A 75 -20.32 10.49 -5.20
N GLY A 76 -19.54 11.53 -5.48
CA GLY A 76 -19.87 12.50 -6.54
C GLY A 76 -19.98 11.82 -7.92
N ALA A 77 -18.98 11.03 -8.30
CA ALA A 77 -18.98 10.31 -9.56
C ALA A 77 -20.12 9.28 -9.65
N VAL A 78 -20.47 8.62 -8.55
CA VAL A 78 -21.59 7.67 -8.52
C VAL A 78 -22.93 8.38 -8.70
N ILE A 79 -23.13 9.54 -8.06
CA ILE A 79 -24.36 10.33 -8.19
C ILE A 79 -24.51 10.85 -9.63
N PHE A 80 -23.49 11.50 -10.17
CA PHE A 80 -23.58 12.15 -11.49
C PHE A 80 -23.45 11.16 -12.66
N GLY A 81 -22.53 10.20 -12.57
CA GLY A 81 -22.24 9.26 -13.66
C GLY A 81 -23.16 8.04 -13.70
N TYR A 82 -23.76 7.65 -12.57
CA TYR A 82 -24.53 6.40 -12.46
C TYR A 82 -25.91 6.58 -11.83
N GLY A 83 -26.37 7.82 -11.61
CA GLY A 83 -27.67 8.07 -10.98
C GLY A 83 -27.77 7.47 -9.57
N ASN A 84 -26.66 7.48 -8.82
CA ASN A 84 -26.51 6.86 -7.50
C ASN A 84 -26.66 5.33 -7.48
N ASN A 85 -26.58 4.65 -8.64
CA ASN A 85 -26.62 3.18 -8.72
C ASN A 85 -25.22 2.59 -8.45
N GLN A 86 -25.03 2.07 -7.22
CA GLN A 86 -23.75 1.48 -6.81
C GLN A 86 -23.40 0.19 -7.58
N GLU A 87 -24.38 -0.64 -7.95
CA GLU A 87 -24.09 -1.89 -8.68
C GLU A 87 -23.58 -1.59 -10.09
N ALA A 88 -24.21 -0.64 -10.79
CA ALA A 88 -23.76 -0.19 -12.10
C ALA A 88 -22.34 0.41 -12.03
N TRP A 89 -22.07 1.21 -10.99
CA TRP A 89 -20.74 1.78 -10.74
C TRP A 89 -19.67 0.72 -10.48
N LEU A 90 -19.96 -0.27 -9.64
CA LEU A 90 -19.02 -1.36 -9.32
C LEU A 90 -18.68 -2.17 -10.58
N ARG A 91 -19.69 -2.59 -11.34
CA ARG A 91 -19.49 -3.41 -12.55
C ARG A 91 -18.75 -2.65 -13.64
N ASP A 92 -19.17 -1.42 -13.93
CA ASP A 92 -18.49 -0.59 -14.93
C ASP A 92 -17.08 -0.17 -14.46
N GLY A 93 -16.89 0.03 -13.16
CA GLY A 93 -15.59 0.26 -12.57
C GLY A 93 -14.64 -0.93 -12.76
N ILE A 94 -15.09 -2.16 -12.50
CA ILE A 94 -14.32 -3.38 -12.74
C ILE A 94 -14.02 -3.56 -14.24
N LYS A 95 -14.98 -3.26 -15.11
CA LYS A 95 -14.77 -3.26 -16.56
C LYS A 95 -13.66 -2.29 -16.95
N LYS A 96 -13.70 -1.04 -16.47
CA LYS A 96 -12.67 -0.03 -16.70
C LYS A 96 -11.32 -0.44 -16.14
N MET A 97 -11.27 -1.06 -14.95
CA MET A 97 -10.05 -1.62 -14.39
C MET A 97 -9.41 -2.64 -15.34
N ARG A 98 -10.21 -3.56 -15.91
CA ARG A 98 -9.72 -4.54 -16.89
C ARG A 98 -9.25 -3.90 -18.19
N GLU A 99 -9.98 -2.90 -18.69
CA GLU A 99 -9.58 -2.13 -19.88
C GLU A 99 -8.24 -1.41 -19.66
N LEU A 100 -7.97 -0.97 -18.43
CA LEU A 100 -6.68 -0.39 -18.03
C LEU A 100 -5.59 -1.44 -17.75
N GLY A 101 -5.88 -2.74 -17.87
CA GLY A 101 -4.92 -3.82 -17.63
C GLY A 101 -4.74 -4.22 -16.15
N TYR A 102 -5.57 -3.72 -15.24
CA TYR A 102 -5.57 -4.18 -13.85
C TYR A 102 -6.23 -5.55 -13.75
N ASN A 103 -5.55 -6.50 -13.11
CA ASN A 103 -5.99 -7.90 -12.98
C ASN A 103 -6.37 -8.31 -11.55
N CYS A 104 -6.16 -7.44 -10.56
CA CYS A 104 -6.55 -7.68 -9.17
C CYS A 104 -6.85 -6.38 -8.40
N ALA A 105 -7.28 -6.51 -7.14
CA ALA A 105 -7.41 -5.39 -6.19
C ALA A 105 -6.85 -5.78 -4.81
N TRP A 106 -5.61 -5.38 -4.53
CA TRP A 106 -4.92 -5.74 -3.28
C TRP A 106 -5.58 -5.18 -2.02
N SER A 107 -6.19 -3.99 -2.12
CA SER A 107 -6.97 -3.37 -1.03
C SER A 107 -8.42 -3.87 -0.96
N GLY A 108 -8.79 -4.87 -1.77
CA GLY A 108 -10.12 -5.45 -1.77
C GLY A 108 -11.19 -4.68 -2.55
N PRO A 109 -12.45 -5.18 -2.48
CA PRO A 109 -13.61 -4.57 -3.13
C PRO A 109 -13.99 -3.20 -2.59
N TYR A 110 -13.48 -2.87 -1.42
CA TYR A 110 -13.56 -1.59 -0.74
C TYR A 110 -12.40 -1.53 0.24
N SER A 111 -12.02 -0.33 0.67
CA SER A 111 -11.11 -0.15 1.80
C SER A 111 -11.88 0.53 2.93
N THR A 112 -11.84 0.00 4.16
CA THR A 112 -12.66 0.55 5.25
C THR A 112 -12.20 1.96 5.60
N GLU A 113 -10.89 2.23 5.51
CA GLU A 113 -10.32 3.54 5.77
C GLU A 113 -10.66 4.60 4.72
N ARG A 114 -11.11 4.16 3.55
CA ARG A 114 -11.66 5.03 2.51
C ARG A 114 -13.18 4.92 2.41
N ASN A 115 -13.82 4.18 3.30
CA ASN A 115 -15.27 4.06 3.43
C ASN A 115 -15.79 4.40 4.85
N PHE A 116 -15.04 5.19 5.64
CA PHE A 116 -15.41 5.54 7.02
C PHE A 116 -16.74 6.32 7.15
N LYS A 117 -17.29 6.84 6.05
CA LYS A 117 -18.64 7.45 6.00
C LYS A 117 -19.76 6.46 5.61
N GLY A 118 -19.42 5.20 5.35
CA GLY A 118 -20.38 4.14 5.04
C GLY A 118 -21.14 4.33 3.72
N TYR A 119 -20.51 4.93 2.70
CA TYR A 119 -21.18 5.15 1.41
C TYR A 119 -21.21 3.88 0.55
N VAL A 120 -20.08 3.17 0.46
CA VAL A 120 -19.98 1.93 -0.33
C VAL A 120 -20.71 0.82 0.40
N ASP A 121 -21.66 0.17 -0.29
CA ASP A 121 -22.34 -1.03 0.19
C ASP A 121 -21.37 -2.22 0.16
N LEU A 122 -20.99 -2.69 1.35
CA LEU A 122 -19.96 -3.72 1.53
C LEU A 122 -20.43 -5.10 1.03
N GLU A 123 -21.70 -5.45 1.20
CA GLU A 123 -22.23 -6.74 0.75
C GLU A 123 -22.36 -6.76 -0.77
N LEU A 124 -22.84 -5.66 -1.34
CA LEU A 124 -22.93 -5.49 -2.78
C LEU A 124 -21.54 -5.56 -3.44
N ALA A 125 -20.57 -4.81 -2.92
CA ALA A 125 -19.21 -4.80 -3.47
C ALA A 125 -18.57 -6.20 -3.45
N ARG A 126 -18.75 -6.95 -2.34
CA ARG A 126 -18.25 -8.33 -2.23
C ARG A 126 -18.95 -9.28 -3.19
N ARG A 127 -20.27 -9.20 -3.30
CA ARG A 127 -21.03 -9.99 -4.27
C ARG A 127 -20.56 -9.72 -5.71
N VAL A 128 -20.47 -8.45 -6.11
CA VAL A 128 -20.04 -8.08 -7.47
C VAL A 128 -18.63 -8.58 -7.76
N TYR A 129 -17.68 -8.46 -6.83
CA TYR A 129 -16.32 -8.96 -7.03
C TYR A 129 -16.24 -10.48 -7.24
N ARG A 130 -17.06 -11.26 -6.52
CA ARG A 130 -17.15 -12.72 -6.74
C ARG A 130 -17.77 -13.04 -8.10
N GLU A 131 -18.88 -12.39 -8.44
CA GLU A 131 -19.57 -12.59 -9.73
C GLU A 131 -18.68 -12.20 -10.92
N GLU A 132 -17.93 -11.10 -10.78
CA GLU A 132 -16.97 -10.66 -11.79
C GLU A 132 -15.68 -11.47 -11.74
N LYS A 133 -15.40 -12.29 -10.71
CA LYS A 133 -14.16 -13.08 -10.60
C LYS A 133 -12.88 -12.24 -10.59
N ILE A 134 -12.83 -11.21 -9.76
CA ILE A 134 -11.62 -10.40 -9.57
C ILE A 134 -10.84 -10.91 -8.36
N PRO A 135 -9.57 -11.34 -8.52
CA PRO A 135 -8.69 -11.61 -7.38
C PRO A 135 -8.53 -10.36 -6.51
N HIS A 136 -8.73 -10.49 -5.20
CA HIS A 136 -8.77 -9.34 -4.30
C HIS A 136 -8.28 -9.65 -2.90
N GLY A 137 -7.71 -8.67 -2.19
CA GLY A 137 -7.45 -8.77 -0.76
C GLY A 137 -8.70 -8.52 0.08
N LEU A 138 -8.65 -8.81 1.38
CA LEU A 138 -9.72 -8.47 2.32
C LEU A 138 -9.16 -7.75 3.54
N HIS A 139 -9.78 -6.63 3.90
CA HIS A 139 -9.39 -5.85 5.07
C HIS A 139 -9.97 -6.47 6.34
N ILE A 140 -9.10 -6.76 7.31
CA ILE A 140 -9.47 -6.94 8.71
C ILE A 140 -8.99 -5.68 9.45
N PRO A 141 -9.85 -4.80 9.95
CA PRO A 141 -9.48 -3.46 10.41
C PRO A 141 -8.80 -3.45 11.79
N LEU A 142 -7.76 -4.27 12.00
CA LEU A 142 -7.08 -4.43 13.29
C LEU A 142 -6.35 -3.16 13.75
N ILE A 143 -6.06 -2.26 12.81
CA ILE A 143 -5.43 -0.98 13.08
C ILE A 143 -6.07 0.09 12.19
N LEU A 144 -6.50 1.18 12.83
CA LEU A 144 -7.07 2.33 12.12
C LEU A 144 -5.97 3.18 11.48
N HIS A 145 -6.24 3.69 10.28
CA HIS A 145 -5.49 4.79 9.69
C HIS A 145 -5.68 6.04 10.57
N PRO A 146 -4.66 6.92 10.74
CA PRO A 146 -4.78 8.12 11.57
C PRO A 146 -5.98 9.03 11.26
N VAL A 147 -6.42 9.08 10.00
CA VAL A 147 -7.58 9.88 9.55
C VAL A 147 -8.94 9.31 9.96
N GLU A 148 -9.01 8.01 10.28
CA GLU A 148 -10.26 7.37 10.74
C GLU A 148 -10.47 7.59 12.23
N ARG A 149 -9.42 8.00 12.95
CA ARG A 149 -9.47 8.12 14.41
C ARG A 149 -10.32 9.32 14.81
N PRO A 150 -11.29 9.13 15.72
CA PRO A 150 -12.02 10.24 16.30
C PRO A 150 -11.05 11.16 17.07
N VAL A 151 -11.29 12.47 16.98
CA VAL A 151 -10.49 13.49 17.69
C VAL A 151 -10.50 13.19 19.19
N GLY A 152 -9.31 13.21 19.81
CA GLY A 152 -9.16 12.98 21.25
C GLY A 152 -9.07 11.50 21.67
N THR A 153 -9.14 10.55 20.74
CA THR A 153 -8.87 9.14 21.02
C THR A 153 -7.36 8.86 21.03
N ILE A 154 -6.93 7.88 21.82
CA ILE A 154 -5.57 7.31 21.76
C ILE A 154 -5.61 5.97 21.00
N ARG A 155 -4.49 5.52 20.47
CA ARG A 155 -4.35 4.19 19.85
C ARG A 155 -4.62 3.08 20.87
N PRO A 156 -4.98 1.85 20.44
CA PRO A 156 -5.16 0.74 21.36
C PRO A 156 -3.84 0.35 22.05
N ASP A 157 -3.94 -0.14 23.29
CA ASP A 157 -2.84 -0.87 23.93
C ASP A 157 -2.81 -2.30 23.37
N VAL A 158 -1.88 -2.57 22.45
CA VAL A 158 -1.82 -3.84 21.70
C VAL A 158 -1.46 -5.06 22.59
N PHE A 159 -0.97 -4.80 23.81
CA PHE A 159 -0.63 -5.83 24.79
C PHE A 159 -1.78 -6.14 25.76
N SER A 160 -2.82 -5.30 25.78
CA SER A 160 -3.98 -5.47 26.65
C SER A 160 -4.90 -6.62 26.24
N ASP A 161 -5.64 -7.16 27.20
CA ASP A 161 -6.67 -8.16 26.92
C ASP A 161 -7.86 -7.57 26.15
N GLU A 162 -8.10 -6.28 26.28
CA GLU A 162 -9.10 -5.55 25.48
C GLU A 162 -8.76 -5.61 23.99
N TYR A 163 -7.50 -5.34 23.62
CA TYR A 163 -7.08 -5.43 22.22
C TYR A 163 -7.10 -6.87 21.70
N LYS A 164 -6.70 -7.86 22.52
CA LYS A 164 -6.81 -9.27 22.14
C LYS A 164 -8.26 -9.68 21.86
N ALA A 165 -9.19 -9.26 22.72
CA ALA A 165 -10.62 -9.51 22.53
C ALA A 165 -11.17 -8.81 21.28
N TYR A 166 -10.69 -7.61 20.98
CA TYR A 166 -11.01 -6.88 19.75
C TYR A 166 -10.54 -7.64 18.50
N VAL A 167 -9.26 -8.05 18.43
CA VAL A 167 -8.71 -8.80 17.29
C VAL A 167 -9.51 -10.09 17.08
N LYS A 168 -9.76 -10.84 18.15
CA LYS A 168 -10.59 -12.05 18.11
C LYS A 168 -11.96 -11.77 17.51
N THR A 169 -12.65 -10.72 17.98
CA THR A 169 -14.00 -10.37 17.52
C THR A 169 -14.03 -10.02 16.04
N GLU A 170 -13.08 -9.20 15.56
CA GLU A 170 -13.03 -8.80 14.14
C GLU A 170 -12.71 -10.01 13.23
N VAL A 171 -11.81 -10.88 13.67
CA VAL A 171 -11.46 -12.11 12.94
C VAL A 171 -12.65 -13.08 12.89
N GLU A 172 -13.27 -13.38 14.03
CA GLU A 172 -14.42 -14.29 14.15
C GLU A 172 -15.60 -13.84 13.30
N LYS A 173 -15.81 -12.52 13.22
CA LYS A 173 -16.86 -11.93 12.41
C LYS A 173 -16.62 -12.13 10.91
N LEU A 174 -15.39 -12.03 10.44
CA LEU A 174 -15.10 -11.92 9.00
C LEU A 174 -14.52 -13.20 8.40
N VAL A 175 -13.44 -13.74 8.97
CA VAL A 175 -12.59 -14.77 8.34
C VAL A 175 -13.36 -16.06 7.98
N PRO A 176 -14.23 -16.63 8.84
CA PRO A 176 -14.95 -17.87 8.52
C PRO A 176 -15.80 -17.78 7.24
N GLN A 177 -16.23 -16.58 6.86
CA GLN A 177 -17.07 -16.37 5.68
C GLN A 177 -16.29 -16.42 4.35
N TYR A 178 -14.95 -16.37 4.40
CA TYR A 178 -14.09 -16.27 3.21
C TYR A 178 -12.98 -17.34 3.18
N ALA A 179 -12.90 -18.23 4.17
CA ALA A 179 -11.83 -19.22 4.30
C ALA A 179 -11.71 -20.17 3.09
N ASP A 180 -12.80 -20.33 2.33
CA ASP A 180 -12.88 -21.18 1.14
C ASP A 180 -12.97 -20.38 -0.18
N GLU A 181 -12.80 -19.06 -0.16
CA GLU A 181 -12.95 -18.20 -1.36
C GLU A 181 -11.69 -18.21 -2.25
N PRO A 182 -11.65 -18.93 -3.39
CA PRO A 182 -10.42 -19.07 -4.17
C PRO A 182 -9.95 -17.77 -4.84
N LEU A 183 -10.79 -16.73 -4.92
CA LEU A 183 -10.40 -15.42 -5.45
C LEU A 183 -9.72 -14.52 -4.41
N LEU A 184 -9.74 -14.89 -3.13
CA LEU A 184 -9.12 -14.10 -2.09
C LEU A 184 -7.59 -14.25 -2.18
N LEU A 185 -6.89 -13.13 -2.32
CA LEU A 185 -5.44 -13.08 -2.29
C LEU A 185 -4.93 -13.27 -0.86
N GLY A 186 -5.56 -12.60 0.10
CA GLY A 186 -5.16 -12.66 1.50
C GLY A 186 -5.77 -11.54 2.35
N TYR A 187 -5.42 -11.55 3.64
CA TYR A 187 -5.91 -10.58 4.62
C TYR A 187 -4.88 -9.50 4.91
N TYR A 188 -5.31 -8.24 4.90
CA TYR A 188 -4.48 -7.10 5.33
C TYR A 188 -5.10 -6.41 6.55
N TYR A 189 -4.27 -5.80 7.38
CA TYR A 189 -4.65 -5.38 8.75
C TYR A 189 -4.94 -3.88 8.88
N GLY A 190 -4.50 -3.09 7.90
CA GLY A 190 -4.62 -1.65 7.91
C GLY A 190 -3.76 -0.98 6.84
N PHE A 191 -4.02 0.31 6.63
CA PHE A 191 -3.36 1.14 5.63
C PHE A 191 -2.70 2.32 6.32
N GLY A 192 -1.42 2.61 6.04
CA GLY A 192 -0.71 3.78 6.59
C GLY A 192 -0.73 3.91 8.13
N CYS A 193 -0.99 2.83 8.86
CA CYS A 193 -1.36 2.88 10.29
C CYS A 193 -0.23 3.35 11.22
N PHE A 194 1.01 3.25 10.76
CA PHE A 194 2.21 3.55 11.54
C PHE A 194 2.93 4.82 11.08
N ILE A 195 2.29 5.65 10.23
CA ILE A 195 2.88 6.89 9.68
C ILE A 195 3.40 7.85 10.78
N PHE A 196 2.78 7.84 11.96
CA PHE A 196 3.19 8.63 13.12
C PHE A 196 3.76 7.72 14.22
N ILE A 197 5.03 7.35 14.08
CA ILE A 197 5.74 6.44 15.01
C ILE A 197 5.77 7.01 16.43
N TYR A 198 6.08 8.31 16.57
CA TYR A 198 6.18 8.98 17.87
C TYR A 198 4.87 8.89 18.64
N ASP A 199 3.71 9.00 17.98
CA ASP A 199 2.45 8.86 18.69
C ASP A 199 2.26 7.43 19.21
N TRP A 200 2.64 6.39 18.43
CA TRP A 200 2.56 5.00 18.91
C TRP A 200 3.39 4.80 20.17
N LEU A 201 4.62 5.34 20.19
CA LEU A 201 5.52 5.24 21.33
C LEU A 201 5.03 6.08 22.51
N ASN A 202 4.77 7.37 22.29
CA ASN A 202 4.39 8.32 23.34
C ASN A 202 3.01 8.02 23.92
N GLU A 203 2.03 7.65 23.11
CA GLU A 203 0.71 7.26 23.63
C GLU A 203 0.85 5.98 24.47
N THR A 204 1.63 4.98 24.04
CA THR A 204 1.81 3.72 24.80
C THR A 204 2.58 3.96 26.10
N LEU A 205 3.72 4.64 26.04
CA LEU A 205 4.54 4.97 27.20
C LEU A 205 3.81 5.92 28.17
N GLY A 206 3.02 6.85 27.65
CA GLY A 206 2.25 7.83 28.43
C GLY A 206 1.01 7.26 29.12
N ARG A 207 0.74 5.95 29.04
CA ARG A 207 -0.36 5.31 29.78
C ARG A 207 -0.11 5.34 31.29
N LYS A 208 -1.16 5.05 32.06
CA LYS A 208 -1.03 4.91 33.52
C LYS A 208 -0.08 3.75 33.88
N PRO A 209 0.66 3.85 35.00
CA PRO A 209 1.35 2.70 35.59
C PRO A 209 0.40 1.49 35.74
N GLY A 210 0.88 0.28 35.48
CA GLY A 210 0.05 -0.92 35.44
C GLY A 210 -0.58 -1.23 34.07
N SER A 211 -0.45 -0.34 33.07
CA SER A 211 -0.89 -0.64 31.71
C SER A 211 0.05 -1.63 31.02
N PRO A 212 -0.46 -2.74 30.43
CA PRO A 212 0.38 -3.80 29.85
C PRO A 212 1.39 -3.30 28.82
N GLY A 213 0.97 -2.44 27.88
CA GLY A 213 1.87 -1.95 26.85
C GLY A 213 2.94 -1.02 27.40
N ARG A 214 2.61 -0.22 28.41
CA ARG A 214 3.59 0.65 29.08
C ARG A 214 4.64 -0.18 29.80
N GLU A 215 4.22 -1.14 30.62
CA GLU A 215 5.13 -2.02 31.35
C GLU A 215 6.02 -2.79 30.39
N HIS A 216 5.46 -3.35 29.32
CA HIS A 216 6.21 -4.05 28.28
C HIS A 216 7.31 -3.17 27.68
N LEU A 217 6.96 -1.96 27.20
CA LEU A 217 7.95 -1.09 26.55
C LEU A 217 9.02 -0.57 27.53
N LEU A 218 8.66 -0.25 28.78
CA LEU A 218 9.64 0.16 29.78
C LEU A 218 10.60 -0.98 30.16
N ASN A 219 10.11 -2.22 30.24
CA ASN A 219 10.97 -3.39 30.46
C ASN A 219 11.94 -3.63 29.29
N ILE A 220 11.50 -3.37 28.05
CA ILE A 220 12.37 -3.45 26.88
C ILE A 220 13.46 -2.37 26.95
N LEU A 221 13.14 -1.15 27.36
CA LEU A 221 14.15 -0.12 27.61
C LEU A 221 15.11 -0.55 28.73
N GLU A 222 14.61 -1.01 29.87
CA GLU A 222 15.44 -1.48 30.98
C GLU A 222 16.45 -2.55 30.56
N GLY A 223 15.99 -3.54 29.79
CA GLY A 223 16.86 -4.58 29.23
C GLY A 223 17.94 -4.02 28.29
N ARG A 224 17.58 -3.06 27.43
CA ARG A 224 18.53 -2.42 26.50
C ARG A 224 19.60 -1.59 27.21
N TYR A 225 19.23 -0.95 28.32
CA TYR A 225 20.17 -0.22 29.18
C TYR A 225 20.81 -1.13 30.25
N LYS A 226 20.48 -2.42 30.29
CA LYS A 226 20.99 -3.40 31.28
C LYS A 226 20.78 -2.94 32.73
N GLY A 227 19.67 -2.26 33.00
CA GLY A 227 19.37 -1.66 34.31
C GLY A 227 20.12 -0.36 34.63
N ASP A 228 20.96 0.17 33.73
CA ASP A 228 21.66 1.44 33.94
C ASP A 228 20.74 2.65 33.67
N ILE A 229 20.07 3.12 34.73
CA ILE A 229 19.16 4.27 34.65
C ILE A 229 19.88 5.57 34.27
N GLN A 230 21.18 5.71 34.62
CA GLN A 230 21.94 6.91 34.30
C GLN A 230 22.25 6.99 32.80
N ALA A 231 22.52 5.85 32.16
CA ALA A 231 22.65 5.78 30.72
C ALA A 231 21.34 6.14 29.99
N LEU A 232 20.17 5.73 30.51
CA LEU A 232 18.87 6.14 29.97
C LEU A 232 18.62 7.64 30.18
N ASN A 233 18.88 8.15 31.39
CA ASN A 233 18.74 9.56 31.73
C ASN A 233 19.54 10.46 30.80
N SER A 234 20.76 10.04 30.41
CA SER A 234 21.58 10.76 29.43
C SER A 234 20.96 10.82 28.03
N VAL A 235 20.23 9.78 27.60
CA VAL A 235 19.61 9.73 26.27
C VAL A 235 18.34 10.56 26.21
N TYR A 236 17.51 10.46 27.24
CA TYR A 236 16.19 11.08 27.28
C TYR A 236 16.18 12.44 28.00
N ASN A 237 17.33 12.88 28.50
CA ASN A 237 17.48 14.10 29.30
C ASN A 237 16.51 14.12 30.50
N THR A 238 16.57 13.05 31.29
CA THR A 238 15.76 12.82 32.49
C THR A 238 16.65 12.62 33.72
N ASP A 239 16.07 12.50 34.91
CA ASP A 239 16.78 12.40 36.20
C ASP A 239 16.22 11.31 37.13
N PHE A 240 15.70 10.21 36.57
CA PHE A 240 15.12 9.12 37.36
C PHE A 240 16.17 8.41 38.24
N GLU A 241 15.79 8.07 39.47
CA GLU A 241 16.66 7.38 40.43
C GLU A 241 16.87 5.89 40.10
N SER A 242 15.85 5.24 39.54
CA SER A 242 15.88 3.84 39.14
C SER A 242 14.81 3.53 38.08
N PHE A 243 14.89 2.33 37.46
CA PHE A 243 13.86 1.86 36.54
C PHE A 243 12.53 1.61 37.24
N GLU A 244 12.54 1.18 38.50
CA GLU A 244 11.31 1.01 39.30
C GLU A 244 10.58 2.35 39.49
N ILE A 245 11.31 3.44 39.76
CA ILE A 245 10.72 4.79 39.83
C ILE A 245 10.18 5.23 38.46
N LEU A 246 10.93 5.01 37.38
CA LEU A 246 10.45 5.27 36.02
C LEU A 246 9.15 4.52 35.72
N GLN A 247 9.05 3.24 36.08
CA GLN A 247 7.85 2.43 35.88
C GLN A 247 6.66 2.94 36.71
N GLN A 248 6.88 3.26 37.99
CA GLN A 248 5.83 3.66 38.94
C GLN A 248 5.28 5.06 38.72
N SER A 249 6.11 6.03 38.32
CA SER A 249 5.70 7.45 38.29
C SER A 249 6.32 8.29 37.16
N GLY A 250 7.27 7.76 36.40
CA GLY A 250 7.96 8.48 35.33
C GLY A 250 7.42 8.24 33.93
N THR A 251 8.01 8.87 32.92
CA THR A 251 7.88 8.46 31.51
C THR A 251 9.06 9.02 30.73
N VAL A 252 9.42 8.35 29.65
CA VAL A 252 10.25 8.96 28.60
C VAL A 252 9.36 9.43 27.46
N THR A 253 9.84 10.40 26.68
CA THR A 253 9.09 10.94 25.53
C THR A 253 9.98 11.09 24.32
N TYR A 254 9.38 10.89 23.14
CA TYR A 254 10.01 11.11 21.86
C TYR A 254 9.58 12.48 21.29
N PRO A 255 10.50 13.29 20.76
CA PRO A 255 10.19 14.63 20.28
C PRO A 255 9.15 14.66 19.14
N LEU A 256 8.18 15.58 19.22
CA LEU A 256 7.09 15.72 18.23
C LEU A 256 7.55 16.25 16.85
N ASN A 257 8.71 16.91 16.79
CA ASN A 257 9.28 17.42 15.55
C ASN A 257 9.99 16.33 14.72
N TRP A 258 10.04 15.09 15.22
CA TRP A 258 10.51 13.92 14.48
C TRP A 258 9.46 13.41 13.49
N GLN A 259 8.83 14.31 12.72
CA GLN A 259 7.83 13.91 11.72
C GLN A 259 8.40 12.99 10.63
N VAL A 260 9.73 12.90 10.51
CA VAL A 260 10.38 12.25 9.37
C VAL A 260 11.80 11.78 9.70
N ASP A 261 12.18 11.54 10.96
CA ASP A 261 13.47 10.89 11.24
C ASP A 261 13.28 9.40 10.97
N ARG A 262 13.55 9.07 9.71
CA ARG A 262 13.25 7.79 9.10
C ARG A 262 14.09 6.78 9.84
N LEU A 263 13.47 5.81 10.51
CA LEU A 263 14.23 4.84 11.30
C LEU A 263 15.30 4.12 10.44
N TYR A 264 15.14 4.10 9.12
CA TYR A 264 16.18 3.60 8.21
C TYR A 264 17.47 4.46 8.18
N GLU A 265 17.45 5.70 8.66
CA GLU A 265 18.60 6.62 8.74
C GLU A 265 19.33 6.57 10.08
N ILE A 266 18.96 5.66 11.00
CA ILE A 266 19.64 5.49 12.31
C ILE A 266 21.16 5.46 12.14
N GLN A 267 21.66 4.77 11.11
CA GLN A 267 23.10 4.62 10.86
C GLN A 267 23.79 5.94 10.46
N ASN A 268 23.04 6.90 9.92
CA ASN A 268 23.55 8.19 9.43
C ASN A 268 23.45 9.31 10.47
N GLU A 269 22.73 9.12 11.58
CA GLU A 269 22.53 10.15 12.61
C GLU A 269 23.85 10.44 13.35
N PRO A 270 24.46 11.63 13.24
CA PRO A 270 25.74 11.93 13.87
C PRO A 270 25.68 12.07 15.40
N ASP A 271 24.55 12.50 15.97
CA ASP A 271 24.38 12.63 17.41
C ASP A 271 24.22 11.25 18.06
N ARG A 272 25.13 10.89 18.96
CA ARG A 272 25.17 9.58 19.60
C ARG A 272 23.91 9.29 20.41
N GLU A 273 23.42 10.26 21.17
CA GLU A 273 22.28 10.06 22.06
C GLU A 273 20.98 10.06 21.25
N LYS A 274 20.87 10.90 20.21
CA LYS A 274 19.78 10.82 19.23
C LYS A 274 19.77 9.47 18.50
N ARG A 275 20.93 8.97 18.06
CA ARG A 275 21.06 7.66 17.42
C ARG A 275 20.59 6.53 18.33
N LYS A 276 20.97 6.55 19.62
CA LYS A 276 20.47 5.57 20.60
C LYS A 276 18.97 5.67 20.78
N MET A 277 18.42 6.87 20.93
CA MET A 277 16.98 7.10 21.06
C MET A 277 16.21 6.58 19.84
N MET A 278 16.73 6.77 18.61
CA MET A 278 16.13 6.20 17.39
C MET A 278 16.23 4.66 17.37
N ALA A 279 17.34 4.08 17.82
CA ALA A 279 17.47 2.62 17.95
C ALA A 279 16.53 2.04 19.02
N ASP A 280 16.25 2.79 20.08
CA ASP A 280 15.23 2.44 21.07
C ASP A 280 13.84 2.53 20.45
N ALA A 281 13.55 3.60 19.70
CA ALA A 281 12.28 3.75 18.96
C ALA A 281 12.02 2.58 18.00
N GLU A 282 13.04 2.13 17.25
CA GLU A 282 12.95 0.96 16.38
C GLU A 282 12.60 -0.31 17.16
N ALA A 283 13.29 -0.56 18.28
CA ALA A 283 13.05 -1.73 19.11
C ALA A 283 11.62 -1.72 19.70
N LEU A 284 11.21 -0.60 20.28
CA LEU A 284 9.88 -0.45 20.88
C LEU A 284 8.75 -0.53 19.84
N LEU A 285 8.92 0.12 18.69
CA LEU A 285 7.95 0.00 17.59
C LEU A 285 7.88 -1.44 17.10
N GLY A 286 9.02 -2.13 16.98
CA GLY A 286 9.07 -3.54 16.60
C GLY A 286 8.29 -4.45 17.54
N GLU A 287 8.29 -4.20 18.85
CA GLU A 287 7.44 -4.90 19.83
C GLU A 287 5.95 -4.66 19.61
N ILE A 288 5.55 -3.40 19.40
CA ILE A 288 4.14 -3.05 19.14
C ILE A 288 3.65 -3.74 17.86
N VAL A 289 4.42 -3.65 16.79
CA VAL A 289 4.02 -4.18 15.48
C VAL A 289 4.01 -5.70 15.48
N GLU A 290 5.02 -6.34 16.06
CA GLU A 290 5.06 -7.81 16.17
C GLU A 290 3.85 -8.33 16.93
N GLN A 291 3.47 -7.70 18.04
CA GLN A 291 2.33 -8.13 18.83
C GLN A 291 1.03 -8.12 18.01
N ILE A 292 0.83 -7.11 17.16
CA ILE A 292 -0.35 -7.05 16.28
C ILE A 292 -0.31 -8.19 15.26
N TYR A 293 0.83 -8.39 14.59
CA TYR A 293 0.98 -9.37 13.51
C TYR A 293 0.85 -10.80 14.04
N LYS A 294 1.44 -11.08 15.19
CA LYS A 294 1.34 -12.36 15.90
C LYS A 294 -0.10 -12.66 16.33
N LEU A 295 -0.81 -11.68 16.89
CA LEU A 295 -2.22 -11.86 17.25
C LEU A 295 -3.09 -12.10 16.00
N ALA A 296 -2.85 -11.36 14.92
CA ALA A 296 -3.57 -11.55 13.67
C ALA A 296 -3.34 -12.96 13.11
N GLU A 297 -2.08 -13.41 13.01
CA GLU A 297 -1.75 -14.76 12.55
C GLU A 297 -2.45 -15.83 13.41
N VAL A 298 -2.28 -15.78 14.74
CA VAL A 298 -2.87 -16.77 15.65
C VAL A 298 -4.39 -16.83 15.53
N GLU A 299 -5.07 -15.68 15.49
CA GLU A 299 -6.53 -15.65 15.42
C GLU A 299 -7.06 -16.03 14.03
N ILE A 300 -6.46 -15.52 12.94
CA ILE A 300 -6.89 -15.82 11.56
C ILE A 300 -6.71 -17.31 11.28
N ARG A 301 -5.57 -17.89 11.68
CA ARG A 301 -5.29 -19.32 11.48
C ARG A 301 -6.27 -20.23 12.22
N LYS A 302 -7.03 -19.78 13.22
CA LYS A 302 -8.12 -20.63 13.79
C LYS A 302 -9.22 -20.95 12.78
N TYR A 303 -9.40 -20.10 11.78
CA TYR A 303 -10.50 -20.18 10.82
C TYR A 303 -10.03 -20.40 9.38
N ASP A 304 -8.81 -19.98 9.04
CA ASP A 304 -8.29 -20.05 7.68
C ASP A 304 -6.80 -20.44 7.63
N GLN A 305 -6.53 -21.64 7.10
CA GLN A 305 -5.19 -22.20 6.94
C GLN A 305 -4.59 -21.94 5.55
N ASN A 306 -5.36 -21.35 4.62
CA ASN A 306 -5.06 -21.36 3.20
C ASN A 306 -4.64 -19.98 2.68
N HIS A 307 -5.37 -18.93 3.04
CA HIS A 307 -5.12 -17.60 2.49
C HIS A 307 -3.86 -16.95 3.08
N MET A 308 -3.25 -16.07 2.28
CA MET A 308 -2.05 -15.34 2.67
C MET A 308 -2.35 -14.29 3.75
N LEU A 309 -1.38 -14.07 4.62
CA LEU A 309 -1.32 -12.95 5.55
C LEU A 309 -0.49 -11.84 4.93
N LEU A 310 -1.16 -10.75 4.54
CA LEU A 310 -0.55 -9.62 3.83
C LEU A 310 -0.01 -8.55 4.79
N GLY A 311 -0.31 -8.65 6.10
CA GLY A 311 0.15 -7.65 7.07
C GLY A 311 -0.52 -6.28 6.91
N GLY A 312 0.15 -5.24 7.39
CA GLY A 312 -0.26 -3.85 7.22
C GLY A 312 0.39 -3.23 5.98
N PHE A 313 -0.36 -2.44 5.24
CA PHE A 313 0.20 -1.64 4.15
C PHE A 313 0.86 -0.42 4.77
N VAL A 314 2.19 -0.38 4.83
CA VAL A 314 2.95 0.58 5.64
C VAL A 314 3.84 1.46 4.78
N LYS A 315 4.07 2.72 5.17
CA LYS A 315 5.02 3.55 4.45
C LYS A 315 6.43 2.96 4.52
N ASP A 316 7.14 2.99 3.41
CA ASP A 316 8.52 2.54 3.27
C ASP A 316 9.45 3.12 4.34
N TYR A 317 9.24 4.37 4.73
CA TYR A 317 10.03 5.02 5.78
C TYR A 317 9.66 4.63 7.22
N THR A 318 8.62 3.80 7.42
CA THR A 318 8.18 3.39 8.76
C THR A 318 8.94 2.17 9.27
N PHE A 319 9.04 1.11 8.46
CA PHE A 319 9.64 -0.15 8.89
C PHE A 319 11.07 -0.28 8.39
N THR A 320 11.99 -0.51 9.33
CA THR A 320 13.38 -0.85 9.05
C THR A 320 13.51 -2.32 8.63
N ASP A 321 14.67 -2.69 8.09
CA ASP A 321 15.05 -4.09 7.86
C ASP A 321 14.87 -4.96 9.11
N GLY A 322 15.19 -4.41 10.29
CA GLY A 322 15.05 -5.10 11.57
C GLY A 322 13.60 -5.42 11.89
N ILE A 323 12.70 -4.46 11.68
CA ILE A 323 11.26 -4.66 11.86
C ILE A 323 10.75 -5.68 10.83
N TRP A 324 11.08 -5.54 9.55
CA TRP A 324 10.64 -6.50 8.53
C TRP A 324 11.07 -7.95 8.83
N LYS A 325 12.33 -8.15 9.25
CA LYS A 325 12.82 -9.47 9.67
C LYS A 325 12.06 -10.04 10.86
N LYS A 326 11.70 -9.18 11.81
CA LYS A 326 10.89 -9.57 12.98
C LYS A 326 9.47 -9.98 12.59
N LEU A 327 8.91 -9.38 11.54
CA LEU A 327 7.56 -9.66 11.07
C LEU A 327 7.46 -10.82 10.09
N ALA A 328 8.54 -11.16 9.38
CA ALA A 328 8.57 -12.20 8.36
C ALA A 328 7.95 -13.55 8.78
N PRO A 329 8.06 -14.03 10.04
CA PRO A 329 7.40 -15.27 10.46
C PRO A 329 5.87 -15.22 10.46
N TYR A 330 5.26 -14.03 10.42
CA TYR A 330 3.83 -13.82 10.61
C TYR A 330 3.10 -13.35 9.34
N VAL A 331 3.82 -13.26 8.20
CA VAL A 331 3.28 -12.81 6.91
C VAL A 331 3.82 -13.64 5.76
N ASP A 332 3.02 -13.76 4.71
CA ASP A 332 3.40 -14.44 3.47
C ASP A 332 3.93 -13.45 2.42
N VAL A 333 3.68 -12.15 2.61
CA VAL A 333 4.05 -11.06 1.70
C VAL A 333 4.46 -9.82 2.50
N LEU A 334 5.55 -9.17 2.11
CA LEU A 334 5.95 -7.85 2.59
C LEU A 334 5.22 -6.76 1.79
N THR A 335 4.53 -5.84 2.48
CA THR A 335 3.64 -4.87 1.82
C THR A 335 3.98 -3.41 2.11
N PRO A 336 5.13 -2.90 1.62
CA PRO A 336 5.45 -1.48 1.73
C PRO A 336 4.57 -0.62 0.81
N GLN A 337 4.45 0.66 1.15
CA GLN A 337 3.86 1.74 0.37
C GLN A 337 4.96 2.73 0.02
N GLU A 338 4.94 3.26 -1.20
CA GLU A 338 6.16 3.78 -1.80
C GLU A 338 6.48 5.26 -1.58
N ARG A 339 7.80 5.52 -1.46
CA ARG A 339 8.58 6.52 -2.19
C ARG A 339 9.76 5.91 -2.96
N GLU A 340 10.38 4.83 -2.49
CA GLU A 340 11.60 4.23 -3.08
C GLU A 340 11.45 2.73 -3.37
N MET A 341 11.81 2.23 -4.57
CA MET A 341 11.69 0.79 -4.90
C MET A 341 12.88 -0.05 -4.42
N ASN A 342 14.05 0.55 -4.20
CA ASN A 342 15.30 -0.21 -4.04
C ASN A 342 15.53 -0.86 -2.67
N PHE A 343 14.86 -0.37 -1.64
CA PHE A 343 15.17 -0.76 -0.26
C PHE A 343 14.69 -2.19 0.06
N ILE A 344 13.67 -2.69 -0.64
CA ILE A 344 12.97 -3.92 -0.24
C ILE A 344 13.62 -5.20 -0.78
N HIS A 345 14.36 -5.14 -1.89
CA HIS A 345 15.07 -6.30 -2.43
C HIS A 345 16.00 -7.00 -1.40
N PRO A 346 16.92 -6.30 -0.69
CA PRO A 346 17.76 -6.97 0.33
C PRO A 346 16.93 -7.54 1.49
N ILE A 347 15.77 -6.93 1.77
CA ILE A 347 14.84 -7.41 2.79
C ILE A 347 14.20 -8.72 2.32
N VAL A 348 13.73 -8.79 1.07
CA VAL A 348 13.21 -10.03 0.45
C VAL A 348 14.26 -11.14 0.47
N GLU A 349 15.52 -10.83 0.12
CA GLU A 349 16.60 -11.82 0.16
C GLU A 349 16.89 -12.31 1.59
N SER A 350 16.91 -11.40 2.57
CA SER A 350 17.25 -11.75 3.96
C SER A 350 16.13 -12.42 4.73
N THR A 351 14.87 -12.18 4.35
CA THR A 351 13.67 -12.76 4.99
C THR A 351 13.19 -14.01 4.29
N GLY A 352 13.45 -14.14 2.99
CA GLY A 352 12.86 -15.20 2.17
C GLY A 352 11.37 -15.00 1.90
N VAL A 353 10.83 -13.80 2.13
CA VAL A 353 9.42 -13.45 1.93
C VAL A 353 9.32 -12.47 0.75
N PRO A 354 8.48 -12.72 -0.27
CA PRO A 354 8.33 -11.81 -1.41
C PRO A 354 7.65 -10.50 -1.01
N ALA A 355 7.78 -9.48 -1.86
CA ALA A 355 7.15 -8.19 -1.63
C ALA A 355 6.09 -7.82 -2.68
N MET A 356 5.09 -7.05 -2.24
CA MET A 356 4.08 -6.42 -3.09
C MET A 356 3.98 -4.94 -2.73
N LEU A 357 4.08 -4.08 -3.74
CA LEU A 357 4.01 -2.64 -3.54
C LEU A 357 2.56 -2.21 -3.32
N SER A 358 2.18 -2.00 -2.07
CA SER A 358 0.77 -1.90 -1.65
C SER A 358 0.08 -0.55 -1.92
N ASP A 359 0.86 0.49 -2.22
CA ASP A 359 0.34 1.80 -2.59
C ASP A 359 1.37 2.62 -3.37
N GLN A 360 1.61 2.22 -4.62
CA GLN A 360 2.59 2.85 -5.51
C GLN A 360 2.08 4.21 -5.98
N GLU A 361 2.70 5.29 -5.50
CA GLU A 361 2.47 6.60 -6.07
C GLU A 361 3.15 6.73 -7.44
N TYR A 362 2.42 7.25 -8.43
CA TYR A 362 2.94 7.52 -9.77
C TYR A 362 2.65 8.96 -10.22
N GLY A 363 2.64 9.88 -9.27
CA GLY A 363 2.47 11.31 -9.50
C GLY A 363 1.00 11.75 -9.52
N ASN A 364 0.75 12.89 -8.89
CA ASN A 364 -0.57 13.49 -8.73
C ASN A 364 -0.69 14.82 -9.50
N VAL A 365 -1.74 14.94 -10.33
CA VAL A 365 -2.10 16.20 -11.01
C VAL A 365 -3.18 16.93 -10.21
N TYR A 366 -2.76 17.86 -9.36
CA TYR A 366 -3.68 18.64 -8.54
C TYR A 366 -4.25 19.85 -9.27
N PRO A 367 -5.50 20.27 -8.99
CA PRO A 367 -6.01 21.53 -9.51
C PRO A 367 -5.34 22.71 -8.79
N LEU A 368 -5.38 23.87 -9.42
CA LEU A 368 -4.72 25.07 -8.91
C LEU A 368 -5.12 25.48 -7.47
N PRO A 369 -6.39 25.40 -7.04
CA PRO A 369 -6.77 25.77 -5.67
C PRO A 369 -6.22 24.84 -4.58
N VAL A 370 -5.88 23.59 -4.93
CA VAL A 370 -5.29 22.62 -3.99
C VAL A 370 -3.79 22.83 -3.91
N GLN A 371 -3.16 23.14 -5.05
CA GLN A 371 -1.74 23.48 -5.14
C GLN A 371 -1.34 24.66 -4.23
N THR A 372 -2.22 25.64 -4.04
CA THR A 372 -1.94 26.85 -3.24
C THR A 372 -2.21 26.72 -1.75
N ARG A 373 -2.73 25.58 -1.27
CA ARG A 373 -3.13 25.36 0.13
C ARG A 373 -2.24 24.38 0.90
N GLY A 374 -1.17 23.89 0.27
CA GLY A 374 -0.31 22.84 0.82
C GLY A 374 -0.95 21.44 0.78
N GLY A 375 -0.16 20.40 1.01
CA GLY A 375 -0.62 19.00 1.01
C GLY A 375 -0.81 18.35 -0.37
N ALA A 376 -0.29 18.98 -1.42
CA ALA A 376 -0.19 18.43 -2.78
C ALA A 376 1.04 17.50 -2.92
N TRP A 377 1.07 16.42 -2.14
CA TRP A 377 2.19 15.48 -2.13
C TRP A 377 2.32 14.73 -3.45
N GLY A 378 3.57 14.57 -3.92
CA GLY A 378 3.79 13.85 -5.17
C GLY A 378 3.28 14.60 -6.42
N ALA A 379 3.14 15.91 -6.33
CA ALA A 379 2.63 16.70 -7.45
C ALA A 379 3.55 16.61 -8.67
N ILE A 380 2.94 16.39 -9.83
CA ILE A 380 3.59 16.43 -11.14
C ILE A 380 2.91 17.45 -12.04
N PRO A 381 3.58 17.94 -13.10
CA PRO A 381 3.12 19.13 -13.81
C PRO A 381 1.80 18.94 -14.58
N ASP A 382 1.65 17.79 -15.24
CA ASP A 382 0.52 17.47 -16.12
C ASP A 382 0.25 15.95 -16.21
N TYR A 383 -0.89 15.54 -16.78
CA TYR A 383 -1.21 14.14 -17.06
C TYR A 383 -0.26 13.51 -18.09
N ILE A 384 0.30 14.31 -19.00
CA ILE A 384 1.37 13.88 -19.92
C ILE A 384 2.65 13.47 -19.18
N ASP A 385 2.95 14.08 -18.04
CA ASP A 385 4.07 13.67 -17.19
C ASP A 385 3.73 12.42 -16.37
N ARG A 386 2.46 12.29 -15.98
CA ARG A 386 1.96 11.13 -15.22
C ARG A 386 2.15 9.83 -16.00
N ARG A 387 1.89 9.85 -17.31
CA ARG A 387 2.12 8.67 -18.18
C ARG A 387 3.60 8.28 -18.24
N VAL A 388 4.53 9.26 -18.27
CA VAL A 388 5.97 8.98 -18.30
C VAL A 388 6.38 8.32 -16.99
N PHE A 389 5.93 8.86 -15.87
CA PHE A 389 6.26 8.29 -14.58
C PHE A 389 5.64 6.90 -14.36
N TYR A 390 4.41 6.67 -14.82
CA TYR A 390 3.80 5.33 -14.83
C TYR A 390 4.61 4.33 -15.65
N ASP A 391 5.07 4.71 -16.84
CA ASP A 391 5.89 3.88 -17.74
C ASP A 391 7.20 3.43 -17.09
N LEU A 392 7.91 4.38 -16.46
CA LEU A 392 9.18 4.12 -15.76
C LEU A 392 8.99 3.18 -14.56
N LEU A 393 7.97 3.45 -13.74
CA LEU A 393 7.67 2.64 -12.56
C LEU A 393 7.25 1.22 -12.96
N GLY A 394 6.30 1.07 -13.88
CA GLY A 394 5.81 -0.24 -14.30
C GLY A 394 6.93 -1.14 -14.82
N ASP A 395 7.82 -0.59 -15.65
CA ASP A 395 8.97 -1.35 -16.18
C ASP A 395 9.93 -1.78 -15.06
N ARG A 396 10.27 -0.87 -14.14
CA ARG A 396 11.17 -1.17 -13.01
C ARG A 396 10.59 -2.23 -12.07
N ILE A 397 9.30 -2.13 -11.77
CA ILE A 397 8.59 -3.04 -10.87
C ILE A 397 8.51 -4.44 -11.48
N ALA A 398 8.13 -4.56 -12.75
CA ALA A 398 8.03 -5.84 -13.42
C ALA A 398 9.37 -6.59 -13.48
N LYS A 399 10.50 -5.87 -13.59
CA LYS A 399 11.85 -6.44 -13.69
C LYS A 399 12.48 -6.84 -12.36
N GLU A 400 11.85 -6.51 -11.23
CA GLU A 400 12.29 -6.91 -9.90
C GLU A 400 11.94 -8.38 -9.60
N PRO A 401 12.91 -9.29 -9.40
CA PRO A 401 12.63 -10.68 -9.04
C PRO A 401 12.01 -10.85 -7.65
N GLY A 402 12.16 -9.87 -6.76
CA GLY A 402 11.57 -9.87 -5.42
C GLY A 402 10.09 -9.53 -5.36
N TYR A 403 9.54 -8.94 -6.44
CA TYR A 403 8.15 -8.50 -6.47
C TYR A 403 7.20 -9.52 -7.09
N ILE A 404 6.04 -9.66 -6.45
CA ILE A 404 4.92 -10.48 -6.92
C ILE A 404 3.73 -9.64 -7.41
N GLY A 405 3.80 -8.32 -7.24
CA GLY A 405 2.77 -7.41 -7.71
C GLY A 405 2.96 -5.97 -7.23
N VAL A 406 2.05 -5.13 -7.69
CA VAL A 406 1.91 -3.72 -7.31
C VAL A 406 0.44 -3.35 -7.26
N SER A 407 0.09 -2.48 -6.32
CA SER A 407 -1.15 -1.75 -6.24
C SER A 407 -0.85 -0.28 -6.51
N PHE A 408 -1.22 0.21 -7.69
CA PHE A 408 -1.02 1.61 -8.07
C PHE A 408 -2.01 2.51 -7.31
N CYS A 409 -1.50 3.52 -6.61
CA CYS A 409 -2.32 4.47 -5.88
C CYS A 409 -3.09 5.35 -6.86
N ALA A 410 -4.40 5.15 -6.99
CA ALA A 410 -5.28 6.05 -7.72
C ALA A 410 -6.74 5.75 -7.41
N CYS A 411 -7.56 6.79 -7.34
CA CYS A 411 -8.99 6.57 -7.52
C CYS A 411 -9.27 6.25 -9.00
N LEU A 412 -10.32 5.49 -9.29
CA LEU A 412 -10.70 5.27 -10.68
C LEU A 412 -11.22 6.57 -11.32
N PHE A 413 -12.06 7.30 -10.57
CA PHE A 413 -12.64 8.59 -10.96
C PHE A 413 -12.04 9.73 -10.13
N ASP A 414 -12.02 10.93 -10.70
CA ASP A 414 -11.80 12.15 -9.94
C ASP A 414 -12.91 12.33 -8.90
N ASN A 415 -12.52 12.71 -7.68
CA ASN A 415 -13.47 13.00 -6.60
C ASN A 415 -13.65 14.52 -6.43
N SER A 416 -14.85 14.93 -6.00
CA SER A 416 -15.32 16.32 -6.04
C SER A 416 -14.88 17.21 -4.85
N ASN A 417 -13.85 16.84 -4.09
CA ASN A 417 -13.40 17.64 -2.95
C ASN A 417 -12.35 18.69 -3.35
N TRP A 418 -12.65 19.95 -3.06
CA TRP A 418 -11.81 21.11 -3.38
C TRP A 418 -11.22 21.79 -2.14
N VAL A 419 -11.53 21.28 -0.93
CA VAL A 419 -11.11 21.89 0.34
C VAL A 419 -9.94 21.14 0.97
N LYS A 420 -9.97 19.79 1.01
CA LYS A 420 -8.88 18.99 1.58
C LYS A 420 -8.25 18.06 0.54
N PRO A 421 -6.91 18.13 0.32
CA PRO A 421 -6.22 17.26 -0.64
C PRO A 421 -6.45 15.76 -0.38
N TYR A 422 -6.45 15.33 0.89
CA TYR A 422 -6.65 13.92 1.25
C TYR A 422 -8.05 13.41 0.88
N GLU A 423 -9.09 14.22 1.08
CA GLU A 423 -10.49 13.85 0.79
C GLU A 423 -10.83 13.93 -0.70
N ARG A 424 -9.94 14.52 -1.52
CA ARG A 424 -10.00 14.42 -2.98
C ARG A 424 -9.50 13.06 -3.46
N GLY A 425 -8.68 12.36 -2.67
CA GLY A 425 -7.93 11.21 -3.17
C GLY A 425 -6.94 11.60 -4.27
N GLN A 426 -6.26 10.60 -4.82
CA GLN A 426 -5.38 10.81 -5.97
C GLN A 426 -6.22 10.97 -7.26
N PRO A 427 -5.87 11.89 -8.17
CA PRO A 427 -6.63 12.12 -9.41
C PRO A 427 -6.83 10.84 -10.19
N GLY A 428 -8.02 10.68 -10.76
CA GLY A 428 -8.40 9.44 -11.43
C GLY A 428 -7.97 9.35 -12.88
N PHE A 429 -8.25 8.19 -13.46
CA PHE A 429 -8.16 7.95 -14.91
C PHE A 429 -9.34 8.58 -15.65
N PHE A 430 -10.46 8.73 -14.96
CA PHE A 430 -11.68 9.31 -15.48
C PHE A 430 -12.04 10.58 -14.72
N THR A 431 -12.66 11.55 -15.39
CA THR A 431 -13.27 12.71 -14.71
C THR A 431 -14.42 12.24 -13.80
N VAL A 432 -14.95 13.15 -12.97
CA VAL A 432 -16.11 12.86 -12.11
C VAL A 432 -17.33 12.39 -12.92
N ASP A 433 -17.46 12.84 -14.18
CA ASP A 433 -18.54 12.45 -15.10
C ASP A 433 -18.21 11.19 -15.92
N GLY A 434 -17.08 10.53 -15.62
CA GLY A 434 -16.66 9.30 -16.28
C GLY A 434 -15.96 9.49 -17.63
N ILE A 435 -15.56 10.71 -17.99
CA ILE A 435 -14.84 10.98 -19.25
C ILE A 435 -13.39 10.48 -19.11
N PRO A 436 -12.90 9.62 -20.01
CA PRO A 436 -11.54 9.09 -19.93
C PRO A 436 -10.48 10.16 -20.21
N ARG A 437 -9.36 10.05 -19.51
CA ARG A 437 -8.10 10.73 -19.85
C ARG A 437 -7.35 9.85 -20.83
N HIS A 438 -7.74 9.87 -22.11
CA HIS A 438 -7.29 8.94 -23.15
C HIS A 438 -5.79 8.62 -23.08
N ASP A 439 -4.91 9.62 -23.14
CA ASP A 439 -3.45 9.40 -23.09
C ASP A 439 -2.96 8.67 -21.83
N LEU A 440 -3.59 8.91 -20.68
CA LEU A 440 -3.25 8.23 -19.43
C LEU A 440 -3.81 6.80 -19.41
N CYS A 441 -5.04 6.61 -19.88
CA CYS A 441 -5.66 5.28 -19.99
C CYS A 441 -4.89 4.38 -20.97
N ASP A 442 -4.49 4.94 -22.11
CA ASP A 442 -3.70 4.26 -23.14
C ASP A 442 -2.31 3.90 -22.60
N ALA A 443 -1.67 4.82 -21.86
CA ALA A 443 -0.41 4.54 -21.19
C ALA A 443 -0.54 3.42 -20.15
N ALA A 444 -1.53 3.48 -19.27
CA ALA A 444 -1.72 2.46 -18.23
C ALA A 444 -2.02 1.07 -18.82
N SER A 445 -2.94 0.98 -19.79
CA SER A 445 -3.24 -0.28 -20.47
C SER A 445 -2.02 -0.86 -21.19
N THR A 446 -1.26 -0.02 -21.90
CA THR A 446 -0.04 -0.44 -22.60
C THR A 446 1.04 -0.91 -21.64
N VAL A 447 1.29 -0.14 -20.57
CA VAL A 447 2.32 -0.46 -19.58
C VAL A 447 1.96 -1.71 -18.81
N ASN A 448 0.71 -1.86 -18.36
CA ASN A 448 0.26 -3.03 -17.62
C ASN A 448 0.34 -4.31 -18.47
N ALA A 449 -0.02 -4.24 -19.76
CA ALA A 449 0.18 -5.35 -20.68
C ALA A 449 1.68 -5.70 -20.82
N ARG A 450 2.54 -4.69 -21.03
CA ARG A 450 3.99 -4.89 -21.14
C ARG A 450 4.61 -5.45 -19.87
N MET A 451 4.13 -5.06 -18.69
CA MET A 451 4.58 -5.61 -17.41
C MET A 451 4.39 -7.13 -17.40
N LEU A 452 3.20 -7.62 -17.78
CA LEU A 452 2.90 -9.06 -17.81
C LEU A 452 3.79 -9.84 -18.79
N ASP A 453 4.26 -9.22 -19.87
CA ASP A 453 5.25 -9.83 -20.76
C ASP A 453 6.66 -9.84 -20.12
N THR A 454 7.02 -8.73 -19.49
CA THR A 454 8.39 -8.46 -19.01
C THR A 454 8.72 -9.13 -17.67
N VAL A 455 7.73 -9.51 -16.87
CA VAL A 455 7.97 -10.20 -15.59
C VAL A 455 8.74 -11.51 -15.74
N ASN A 456 8.68 -12.14 -16.92
CA ASN A 456 9.44 -13.35 -17.24
C ASN A 456 10.94 -13.10 -17.49
N THR A 457 11.37 -11.84 -17.54
CA THR A 457 12.76 -11.41 -17.78
C THR A 457 13.25 -10.47 -16.67
N PRO A 458 13.44 -10.98 -15.44
CA PRO A 458 13.95 -10.16 -14.33
C PRO A 458 15.38 -9.67 -14.63
N LEU A 459 15.74 -8.52 -14.07
CA LEU A 459 17.07 -7.94 -14.23
C LEU A 459 17.96 -8.17 -13.00
N ASP A 460 19.27 -8.08 -13.23
CA ASP A 460 20.25 -8.04 -12.16
C ASP A 460 20.17 -6.72 -11.35
N ARG A 461 20.71 -6.74 -10.14
CA ARG A 461 20.64 -5.60 -9.22
C ARG A 461 21.23 -4.31 -9.79
N ARG A 462 22.38 -4.39 -10.46
CA ARG A 462 23.06 -3.22 -11.03
C ARG A 462 22.23 -2.58 -12.13
N SER A 463 21.48 -3.38 -12.88
CA SER A 463 20.57 -2.91 -13.93
C SER A 463 19.33 -2.25 -13.35
N LEU A 464 18.78 -2.80 -12.27
CA LEU A 464 17.69 -2.19 -11.51
C LEU A 464 18.10 -0.84 -10.90
N ASP A 465 19.26 -0.77 -10.25
CA ASP A 465 19.77 0.47 -9.65
C ASP A 465 19.87 1.63 -10.67
N ARG A 466 20.22 1.34 -11.93
CA ARG A 466 20.26 2.36 -13.01
C ARG A 466 18.86 2.86 -13.40
N MET A 467 17.86 1.99 -13.37
CA MET A 467 16.47 2.38 -13.63
C MET A 467 15.97 3.29 -12.50
N ASP A 468 16.31 2.98 -11.25
CA ASP A 468 15.93 3.82 -10.10
C ASP A 468 16.62 5.19 -10.13
N GLU A 469 17.89 5.25 -10.53
CA GLU A 469 18.57 6.53 -10.76
C GLU A 469 17.84 7.40 -11.78
N HIS A 470 17.30 6.79 -12.84
CA HIS A 470 16.51 7.50 -13.85
C HIS A 470 15.16 7.98 -13.30
N ILE A 471 14.48 7.15 -12.51
CA ILE A 471 13.23 7.50 -11.82
C ILE A 471 13.44 8.65 -10.84
N HIS A 472 14.53 8.63 -10.07
CA HIS A 472 14.88 9.71 -9.14
C HIS A 472 15.17 11.03 -9.85
N LYS A 473 16.01 11.01 -10.90
CA LYS A 473 16.26 12.20 -11.72
C LYS A 473 14.98 12.79 -12.31
N THR A 474 14.07 11.92 -12.75
CA THR A 474 12.77 12.34 -13.30
C THR A 474 11.91 13.00 -12.22
N ARG A 475 11.84 12.39 -11.03
CA ARG A 475 11.12 12.95 -9.87
C ARG A 475 11.70 14.29 -9.43
N GLU A 476 13.02 14.41 -9.33
CA GLU A 476 13.71 15.67 -9.00
C GLU A 476 13.40 16.79 -10.01
N ALA A 477 13.39 16.44 -11.31
CA ALA A 477 13.02 17.40 -12.36
C ALA A 477 11.58 17.89 -12.20
N TYR A 478 10.63 17.00 -11.91
CA TYR A 478 9.24 17.38 -11.65
C TYR A 478 9.09 18.22 -10.38
N GLN A 479 9.80 17.87 -9.30
CA GLN A 479 9.82 18.67 -8.08
C GLN A 479 10.33 20.10 -8.34
N LEU A 480 11.38 20.26 -9.16
CA LEU A 480 11.88 21.57 -9.55
C LEU A 480 10.86 22.38 -10.35
N VAL A 481 10.18 21.76 -11.32
CA VAL A 481 9.12 22.41 -12.11
C VAL A 481 7.98 22.87 -11.20
N MET A 482 7.53 22.00 -10.30
CA MET A 482 6.47 22.32 -9.36
C MET A 482 6.87 23.41 -8.38
N SER A 483 8.10 23.41 -7.86
CA SER A 483 8.63 24.48 -7.01
C SER A 483 8.57 25.84 -7.71
N ARG A 484 9.03 25.92 -8.97
CA ARG A 484 8.97 27.16 -9.75
C ARG A 484 7.54 27.62 -10.02
N ARG A 485 6.62 26.67 -10.23
CA ARG A 485 5.19 26.96 -10.39
C ARG A 485 4.63 27.54 -9.09
N TYR A 486 4.95 26.98 -7.92
CA TYR A 486 4.52 27.51 -6.63
C TYR A 486 5.05 28.93 -6.40
N ASP A 487 6.35 29.17 -6.64
CA ASP A 487 6.95 30.50 -6.52
C ASP A 487 6.25 31.54 -7.40
N TYR A 488 5.87 31.15 -8.62
CA TYR A 488 5.13 32.01 -9.54
C TYR A 488 3.72 32.33 -8.99
N LEU A 489 2.97 31.31 -8.56
CA LEU A 489 1.62 31.48 -8.04
C LEU A 489 1.58 32.32 -6.75
N GLU A 490 2.57 32.18 -5.88
CA GLU A 490 2.70 33.03 -4.69
C GLU A 490 2.98 34.50 -5.06
N LYS A 491 3.81 34.75 -6.08
CA LYS A 491 4.08 36.12 -6.57
C LYS A 491 2.83 36.74 -7.19
N GLU A 492 2.07 36.00 -7.99
CA GLU A 492 0.82 36.49 -8.59
C GLU A 492 -0.23 36.80 -7.50
N LYS A 493 -0.35 35.94 -6.49
CA LYS A 493 -1.25 36.20 -5.35
C LYS A 493 -0.94 37.54 -4.65
N LYS A 494 0.34 37.80 -4.38
CA LYS A 494 0.82 39.06 -3.76
C LYS A 494 0.61 40.32 -4.63
N LYS A 495 0.33 40.19 -5.93
CA LYS A 495 0.01 41.33 -6.80
C LYS A 495 -1.48 41.71 -6.75
N HIS A 496 -2.32 40.77 -6.32
CA HIS A 496 -3.77 40.91 -6.31
C HIS A 496 -4.36 41.11 -4.90
N ASP A 497 -3.56 40.82 -3.86
CA ASP A 497 -3.77 41.23 -2.46
C ASP A 497 -3.12 42.62 -2.23
#